data_AF-A0A4R9JWA4-F1
#
_entry.id   AF-A0A4R9JWA4-F1
#
_cell.length_a   1.000
_cell.length_b   1.000
_cell.length_c   1.000
_cell.angle_alpha   90.00
_cell.angle_beta   90.00
_cell.angle_gamma   90.00
#
_symmetry.space_group_name_H-M   'P 1'
#
loop_
_entity.id
_entity.type
_entity.pdbx_description
1 polymer ?
#
loop_
_entity_poly.entity_id
_entity_poly.type
_entity_poly.pdbx_seq_one_letter_code
_entity_poly.pdbx_strand_id
1 'polypeptide(L)'
;MIRRKILYIGMSLIFVNCIQNKDDIYYSASEANAKVFQAYAVKDITCGKSHLVTTIFLGRIKVSALDGCLKAIELVPCPNWQTNDPTPSRCRSINYILK
;
A
#
# COMPACT_ATOMS: atom_id res chain seq x y z
N MET A 1 -12.45 1.22 -54.74
CA MET A 1 -11.19 0.97 -54.00
C MET A 1 -11.10 1.87 -52.74
N ILE A 2 -12.09 1.82 -51.83
CA ILE A 2 -12.29 2.79 -50.73
C ILE A 2 -12.35 2.14 -49.33
N ARG A 3 -12.19 0.82 -49.23
CA ARG A 3 -12.40 0.07 -47.98
C ARG A 3 -11.16 -0.11 -47.08
N ARG A 4 -9.95 0.25 -47.55
CA ARG A 4 -8.70 -0.02 -46.81
C ARG A 4 -8.19 1.14 -45.93
N LYS A 5 -8.64 2.38 -46.16
CA LYS A 5 -8.12 3.56 -45.42
C LYS A 5 -8.80 3.80 -44.07
N ILE A 6 -10.00 3.29 -43.86
CA ILE A 6 -10.77 3.50 -42.61
C ILE A 6 -10.20 2.66 -41.45
N LEU A 7 -9.52 1.55 -41.74
CA LEU A 7 -9.01 0.64 -40.72
C LEU A 7 -7.80 1.19 -39.93
N TYR A 8 -7.12 2.22 -40.45
CA TYR A 8 -5.93 2.78 -39.81
C TYR A 8 -6.22 3.91 -38.80
N ILE A 9 -7.45 4.43 -38.75
CA ILE A 9 -7.80 5.57 -37.88
C ILE A 9 -8.30 5.10 -36.50
N GLY A 10 -8.81 3.86 -36.39
CA GLY A 10 -9.34 3.33 -35.13
C GLY A 10 -8.29 2.84 -34.13
N MET A 11 -7.04 2.64 -34.55
CA MET A 11 -5.99 2.02 -33.71
C MET A 11 -5.13 3.04 -32.93
N SER A 12 -5.33 4.34 -33.14
CA SER A 12 -4.49 5.38 -32.52
C SER A 12 -5.07 6.00 -31.24
N LEU A 13 -6.32 5.68 -30.88
CA LEU A 13 -7.03 6.29 -29.74
C LEU A 13 -6.90 5.51 -28.41
N ILE A 14 -6.24 4.35 -28.40
CA ILE A 14 -6.19 3.46 -27.22
C ILE A 14 -5.04 3.83 -26.25
N PHE A 15 -4.14 4.75 -26.64
CA PHE A 15 -2.95 5.08 -25.86
C PHE A 15 -3.11 6.29 -24.90
N VAL A 16 -4.30 6.87 -24.74
CA VAL A 16 -4.45 8.17 -24.04
C VAL A 16 -4.71 8.05 -22.52
N ASN A 17 -4.86 6.86 -21.94
CA ASN A 17 -5.29 6.72 -20.52
C ASN A 17 -4.23 6.21 -19.53
N CYS A 18 -2.95 6.58 -19.67
CA CYS A 18 -1.95 6.26 -18.65
C CYS A 18 -1.11 7.48 -18.24
N ILE A 19 -1.75 8.63 -18.02
CA ILE A 19 -1.15 9.68 -17.19
C ILE A 19 -1.73 9.52 -15.79
N GLN A 20 -1.23 8.52 -15.05
CA GLN A 20 -1.53 8.40 -13.63
C GLN A 20 -0.80 9.54 -12.93
N ASN A 21 -1.57 10.47 -12.35
CA ASN A 21 -1.01 11.57 -11.59
C ASN A 21 -0.15 10.98 -10.46
N LYS A 22 1.13 11.36 -10.40
CA LYS A 22 2.08 10.75 -9.48
C LYS A 22 1.68 10.94 -8.01
N ASP A 23 0.85 11.92 -7.70
CA ASP A 23 0.40 12.16 -6.34
C ASP A 23 -0.74 11.22 -5.90
N ASP A 24 -1.50 10.61 -6.82
CA ASP A 24 -2.58 9.65 -6.48
C ASP A 24 -2.07 8.25 -6.13
N ILE A 25 -0.78 7.98 -6.37
CA ILE A 25 -0.17 6.65 -6.21
C ILE A 25 0.75 6.56 -4.99
N TYR A 26 0.95 7.65 -4.24
CA TYR A 26 1.74 7.65 -3.01
C TYR A 26 1.03 8.37 -1.85
N TYR A 27 1.15 7.80 -0.66
CA TYR A 27 0.89 8.49 0.59
C TYR A 27 2.11 9.27 1.06
N SER A 28 1.86 10.37 1.77
CA SER A 28 2.91 11.04 2.54
C SER A 28 3.38 10.15 3.70
N ALA A 29 4.58 10.41 4.22
CA ALA A 29 5.11 9.67 5.36
C ALA A 29 4.20 9.77 6.59
N SER A 30 3.68 10.96 6.90
CA SER A 30 2.78 11.18 8.04
C SER A 30 1.48 10.41 7.89
N GLU A 31 0.88 10.44 6.71
CA GLU A 31 -0.36 9.71 6.42
C GLU A 31 -0.16 8.19 6.49
N ALA A 32 0.94 7.68 5.90
CA ALA A 32 1.26 6.26 5.94
C ALA A 32 1.46 5.75 7.36
N ASN A 33 2.22 6.49 8.19
CA ASN A 33 2.43 6.15 9.60
C ASN A 33 1.12 6.18 10.39
N ALA A 34 0.28 7.21 10.19
CA ALA A 34 -1.00 7.31 10.87
C ALA A 34 -1.91 6.10 10.58
N LYS A 35 -1.99 5.67 9.32
CA LYS A 35 -2.78 4.49 8.93
C LYS A 35 -2.26 3.20 9.56
N VAL A 36 -0.93 3.00 9.61
CA VAL A 36 -0.35 1.82 10.29
C VAL A 36 -0.60 1.85 11.79
N PHE A 37 -0.42 3.00 12.46
CA PHE A 37 -0.72 3.12 13.89
C PHE A 37 -2.18 2.80 14.19
N GLN A 38 -3.11 3.28 13.36
CA GLN A 38 -4.53 2.93 13.49
C GLN A 38 -4.79 1.43 13.31
N ALA A 39 -4.19 0.81 12.29
CA ALA A 39 -4.34 -0.63 12.07
C ALA A 39 -3.80 -1.46 13.24
N TYR A 40 -2.64 -1.10 13.80
CA TYR A 40 -2.11 -1.72 15.00
C TYR A 40 -3.05 -1.54 16.19
N ALA A 41 -3.53 -0.32 16.44
CA ALA A 41 -4.44 -0.05 17.56
C ALA A 41 -5.74 -0.87 17.48
N VAL A 42 -6.35 -0.96 16.29
CA VAL A 42 -7.53 -1.80 16.06
C VAL A 42 -7.20 -3.27 16.32
N LYS A 43 -6.05 -3.75 15.84
CA LYS A 43 -5.64 -5.15 16.01
C LYS A 43 -5.32 -5.49 17.46
N ASP A 44 -4.69 -4.57 18.16
CA ASP A 44 -4.37 -4.61 19.59
C ASP A 44 -5.63 -4.74 20.44
N ILE A 45 -6.63 -3.89 20.18
CA ILE A 45 -7.95 -3.98 20.82
C ILE A 45 -8.60 -5.34 20.52
N THR A 46 -8.56 -5.78 19.26
CA THR A 46 -9.17 -7.05 18.83
C THR A 46 -8.53 -8.27 19.50
N CYS A 47 -7.21 -8.25 19.67
CA CYS A 47 -6.47 -9.38 20.21
C CYS A 47 -6.14 -9.25 21.71
N GLY A 48 -6.53 -8.16 22.38
CA GLY A 48 -6.30 -7.95 23.81
C GLY A 48 -4.83 -7.76 24.18
N LYS A 49 -4.04 -7.16 23.29
CA LYS A 49 -2.61 -6.89 23.47
C LYS A 49 -2.31 -5.44 23.11
N SER A 50 -1.24 -4.87 23.65
CA SER A 50 -0.76 -3.54 23.26
C SER A 50 0.68 -3.65 22.79
N HIS A 51 0.95 -3.11 21.61
CA HIS A 51 2.27 -3.06 21.02
C HIS A 51 2.73 -1.62 20.81
N LEU A 52 4.04 -1.41 21.02
CA LEU A 52 4.71 -0.22 20.53
C LEU A 52 5.01 -0.43 19.04
N VAL A 53 4.51 0.45 18.19
CA VAL A 53 4.83 0.42 16.76
C VAL A 53 6.22 0.99 16.56
N THR A 54 7.17 0.13 16.20
CA THR A 54 8.59 0.50 16.02
C THR A 54 8.96 0.81 14.57
N THR A 55 8.05 0.53 13.63
CA THR A 55 8.26 0.81 12.20
C THR A 55 7.76 2.21 11.87
N ILE A 56 8.66 3.09 11.45
CA ILE A 56 8.34 4.44 10.99
C ILE A 56 8.73 4.55 9.51
N PHE A 57 7.85 5.12 8.70
CA PHE A 57 8.12 5.48 7.31
C PHE A 57 8.64 6.93 7.25
N LEU A 58 9.79 7.14 6.62
CA LEU A 58 10.39 8.48 6.48
C LEU A 58 10.15 9.12 5.11
N GLY A 59 9.66 8.33 4.13
CA GLY A 59 9.42 8.78 2.75
C GLY A 59 7.98 8.60 2.30
N ARG A 60 7.72 9.01 1.05
CA ARG A 60 6.44 8.73 0.39
C ARG A 60 6.30 7.23 0.15
N ILE A 61 5.16 6.65 0.49
CA ILE A 61 4.91 5.22 0.38
C ILE A 61 3.88 4.97 -0.72
N LYS A 62 4.15 4.02 -1.63
CA LYS A 62 3.15 3.63 -2.65
C LYS A 62 1.87 3.17 -1.97
N VAL A 63 0.73 3.68 -2.43
CA VAL A 63 -0.59 3.32 -1.90
C VAL A 63 -0.75 1.79 -1.85
N SER A 64 -0.45 1.11 -2.97
CA SER A 64 -0.55 -0.36 -3.06
C SER A 64 0.37 -1.12 -2.10
N ALA A 65 1.53 -0.57 -1.75
CA ALA A 65 2.44 -1.17 -0.78
C ALA A 65 1.89 -1.02 0.64
N LEU A 66 1.37 0.17 0.97
CA LEU A 66 0.75 0.43 2.26
C LEU A 66 -0.51 -0.44 2.46
N ASP A 67 -1.43 -0.46 1.50
CA ASP A 67 -2.64 -1.28 1.55
C ASP A 67 -2.29 -2.76 1.75
N GLY A 68 -1.21 -3.21 1.09
CA GLY A 68 -0.68 -4.54 1.26
C GLY A 68 -0.20 -4.84 2.67
N CYS A 69 0.39 -3.87 3.36
CA CYS A 69 0.79 -3.98 4.76
C CYS A 69 -0.43 -3.95 5.70
N LEU A 70 -1.36 -3.02 5.52
CA LEU A 70 -2.55 -2.89 6.36
C LEU A 70 -3.39 -4.18 6.34
N LYS A 71 -3.60 -4.74 5.14
CA LYS A 71 -4.27 -6.04 4.99
C LYS A 71 -3.49 -7.17 5.65
N ALA A 72 -2.16 -7.13 5.61
CA ALA A 72 -1.36 -8.14 6.29
C ALA A 72 -1.54 -8.07 7.82
N ILE A 73 -1.59 -6.87 8.42
CA ILE A 73 -1.88 -6.67 9.85
C ILE A 73 -3.24 -7.26 10.22
N GLU A 74 -4.26 -6.93 9.43
CA GLU A 74 -5.63 -7.44 9.64
C GLU A 74 -5.68 -8.97 9.64
N LEU A 75 -4.94 -9.62 8.73
CA LEU A 75 -4.94 -11.07 8.56
C LEU A 75 -4.08 -11.84 9.58
N VAL A 76 -3.22 -11.19 10.38
CA VAL A 76 -2.44 -11.90 11.40
C VAL A 76 -3.39 -12.47 12.46
N PRO A 77 -3.41 -13.79 12.73
CA PRO A 77 -4.27 -14.35 13.76
C PRO A 77 -3.79 -13.93 15.16
N CYS A 78 -4.70 -13.75 16.12
CA CYS A 78 -4.35 -13.25 17.45
C CYS A 78 -3.23 -14.04 18.17
N PRO A 79 -3.15 -15.38 18.10
CA PRO A 79 -2.02 -16.12 18.68
C PRO A 79 -0.65 -15.65 18.17
N ASN A 80 -0.56 -15.30 16.88
CA ASN A 80 0.67 -14.78 16.27
C ASN A 80 0.84 -13.28 16.56
N TRP A 81 -0.23 -12.56 16.86
CA TRP A 81 -0.20 -11.15 17.26
C TRP A 81 0.31 -10.96 18.70
N GLN A 82 0.26 -11.97 19.57
CA GLN A 82 0.67 -11.86 20.98
C GLN A 82 2.19 -11.70 21.22
N THR A 83 3.01 -11.77 20.17
CA THR A 83 4.47 -11.67 20.27
C THR A 83 4.93 -10.22 20.44
N ASN A 84 6.14 -9.99 20.94
CA ASN A 84 6.66 -8.62 21.15
C ASN A 84 6.74 -7.77 19.87
N ASP A 85 6.96 -8.39 18.72
CA ASP A 85 7.00 -7.71 17.42
C ASP A 85 6.17 -8.49 16.38
N PRO A 86 4.86 -8.23 16.29
CA PRO A 86 3.97 -8.95 15.37
C PRO A 86 4.03 -8.38 13.93
N THR A 87 4.98 -7.50 13.62
CA THR A 87 5.01 -6.75 12.35
C THR A 87 5.12 -7.70 11.15
N PRO A 88 4.11 -7.72 10.24
CA PRO A 88 4.16 -8.56 9.05
C PRO A 88 5.34 -8.21 8.15
N SER A 89 5.91 -9.22 7.49
CA SER A 89 7.03 -9.04 6.53
C SER A 89 6.71 -8.02 5.44
N ARG A 90 5.45 -7.98 4.97
CA ARG A 90 4.98 -6.96 4.01
C ARG A 90 5.18 -5.53 4.52
N CYS A 91 4.92 -5.26 5.79
CA CYS A 91 5.13 -3.93 6.38
C CYS A 91 6.62 -3.59 6.47
N ARG A 92 7.47 -4.56 6.84
CA ARG A 92 8.93 -4.38 6.90
C ARG A 92 9.54 -4.08 5.54
N SER A 93 9.02 -4.69 4.48
CA SER A 93 9.52 -4.51 3.11
C SER A 93 9.29 -3.11 2.53
N ILE A 94 8.39 -2.30 3.11
CA ILE A 94 8.10 -0.96 2.62
C ILE A 94 9.30 -0.02 2.77
N ASN A 95 10.06 -0.14 3.87
CA ASN A 95 11.18 0.76 4.20
C ASN A 95 12.47 0.46 3.41
N TYR A 96 12.55 -0.64 2.66
CA TYR A 96 13.74 -0.98 1.87
C TYR A 96 13.86 -0.21 0.55
N ILE A 97 12.95 0.73 0.27
CA ILE A 97 13.02 1.60 -0.90
C ILE A 97 13.61 2.97 -0.47
N LEU A 98 14.80 2.95 0.13
CA LEU A 98 15.74 4.07 0.02
C LEU A 98 16.65 3.71 -1.16
N LYS A 99 16.26 4.12 -2.36
CA LYS A 99 17.13 4.10 -3.54
C LYS A 99 17.35 5.52 -4.01
#